data_AF-A0A7Y5NFJ6-F1
#
_entry.id   AF-A0A7Y5NFJ6-F1
#
_cell.length_a   1.000
_cell.length_b   1.000
_cell.length_c   1.000
_cell.angle_alpha   90.00
_cell.angle_beta   90.00
_cell.angle_gamma   90.00
#
_symmetry.space_group_name_H-M   'P 1'
#
loop_
_entity.id
_entity.type
_entity.pdbx_description
1 polymer ?
#
loop_
_entity_poly.entity_id
_entity_poly.type
_entity_poly.pdbx_seq_one_letter_code
_entity_poly.pdbx_strand_id
1 'polypeptide(L)'
;MLKRIASVIAPTLKRIASFAVSASKKTAGAIVPALVKIANVLVPALKKIAGAIVTALVKIANVIIPALKKIAGAVKPWLEKCVHAVTPKRILVTASLLMGILCVTLVYVLLVSEAPPLTAFEKARHAISQARHAEAAIYAPDLLQEAELSWERALTNWEQESQKWRHQRRFRAATIATIKTTRLADSAAAVAMVHKDSLQWLAATGISLVKARIETLRTQFETLPMQSQLRIRFMMGELAIIESELAFQREDFVQAVARYQHAAEHVGSAGDEAMKTLHAYLGDIPKWQKWATETIDWSKQQQDVAIIVDKIAARSKIYKAGELVVEFPIELGPYWVGHKK
;
A
#
# COMPACT_ATOMS: atom_id res chain seq x y z
N MET A 1 25.11 19.48 -49.58
CA MET A 1 24.22 19.25 -48.42
C MET A 1 24.93 18.63 -47.22
N LEU A 2 25.68 17.53 -47.36
CA LEU A 2 26.37 16.84 -46.25
C LEU A 2 27.32 17.71 -45.39
N LYS A 3 28.08 18.63 -46.01
CA LYS A 3 28.97 19.55 -45.28
C LYS A 3 28.23 20.56 -44.37
N ARG A 4 27.00 20.94 -44.72
CA ARG A 4 26.15 21.86 -43.92
C ARG A 4 25.50 21.17 -42.72
N ILE A 5 25.21 19.87 -42.86
CA ILE A 5 24.66 19.04 -41.78
C ILE A 5 25.75 18.74 -40.75
N ALA A 6 26.98 18.42 -41.21
CA ALA A 6 28.13 18.21 -40.34
C ALA A 6 28.53 19.46 -39.53
N SER A 7 28.43 20.66 -40.11
CA SER A 7 28.78 21.91 -39.41
C SER A 7 27.79 22.29 -38.30
N VAL A 8 26.55 21.79 -38.35
CA VAL A 8 25.51 22.06 -37.35
C VAL A 8 25.49 21.01 -36.23
N ILE A 9 25.85 19.76 -36.53
CA ILE A 9 25.75 18.62 -35.59
C ILE A 9 27.01 18.45 -34.74
N ALA A 10 28.20 18.77 -35.29
CA ALA A 10 29.47 18.63 -34.56
C ALA A 10 29.58 19.47 -33.27
N PRO A 11 29.11 20.74 -33.23
CA PRO A 11 29.17 21.55 -32.01
C PRO A 11 28.25 21.03 -30.88
N THR A 12 27.09 20.48 -31.24
CA THR A 12 26.08 19.95 -30.31
C THR A 12 26.54 18.65 -29.68
N LEU A 13 27.13 17.74 -30.45
CA LEU A 13 27.76 16.52 -29.93
C LEU A 13 28.90 16.82 -28.95
N LYS A 14 29.71 17.85 -29.25
CA LYS A 14 30.80 18.28 -28.37
C LYS A 14 30.30 18.87 -27.05
N ARG A 15 29.15 19.57 -27.06
CA ARG A 15 28.47 20.09 -25.85
C ARG A 15 27.85 18.98 -25.00
N ILE A 16 27.26 17.96 -25.62
CA ILE A 16 26.69 16.82 -24.89
C ILE A 16 27.80 15.99 -24.24
N ALA A 17 28.91 15.78 -24.96
CA ALA A 17 30.08 15.07 -24.42
C ALA A 17 30.72 15.83 -23.24
N SER A 18 30.89 17.16 -23.35
CA SER A 18 31.45 17.95 -22.26
C SER A 18 30.52 18.03 -21.05
N PHE A 19 29.20 18.08 -21.27
CA PHE A 19 28.21 18.02 -20.19
C PHE A 19 28.22 16.66 -19.48
N ALA A 20 28.26 15.54 -20.22
CA ALA A 20 28.34 14.19 -19.65
C ALA A 20 29.62 13.97 -18.82
N VAL A 21 30.77 14.48 -19.31
CA VAL A 21 32.04 14.43 -18.57
C VAL A 21 31.96 15.29 -17.30
N SER A 22 31.34 16.48 -17.37
CA SER A 22 31.17 17.35 -16.19
C SER A 22 30.22 16.76 -15.15
N ALA A 23 29.13 16.12 -15.58
CA ALA A 23 28.16 15.46 -14.71
C ALA A 23 28.76 14.23 -14.03
N SER A 24 29.51 13.40 -14.77
CA SER A 24 30.27 12.26 -14.24
C SER A 24 31.31 12.69 -13.20
N LYS A 25 32.04 13.78 -13.46
CA LYS A 25 33.03 14.31 -12.53
C LYS A 25 32.39 14.88 -11.26
N LYS A 26 31.19 15.48 -11.38
CA LYS A 26 30.41 16.02 -10.25
C LYS A 26 29.78 14.91 -9.39
N THR A 27 29.28 13.84 -10.01
CA THR A 27 28.76 12.68 -9.28
C THR A 27 29.89 11.88 -8.61
N ALA A 28 31.02 11.66 -9.29
CA ALA A 28 32.21 11.05 -8.68
C ALA A 28 32.76 11.90 -7.51
N GLY A 29 32.80 13.23 -7.68
CA GLY A 29 33.23 14.16 -6.63
C GLY A 29 32.33 14.20 -5.39
N ALA A 30 31.06 13.77 -5.49
CA ALA A 30 30.14 13.69 -4.36
C ALA A 30 30.11 12.29 -3.72
N ILE A 31 30.23 11.23 -4.52
CA ILE A 31 30.13 9.83 -4.05
C ILE A 31 31.41 9.38 -3.34
N VAL A 32 32.59 9.78 -3.84
CA VAL A 32 33.88 9.37 -3.26
C VAL A 32 34.07 9.88 -1.81
N PRO A 33 33.80 11.16 -1.48
CA PRO A 33 33.88 11.64 -0.10
C PRO A 33 32.85 10.98 0.83
N ALA A 34 31.65 10.67 0.33
CA ALA A 34 30.62 9.98 1.10
C ALA A 34 31.04 8.54 1.45
N LEU A 35 31.60 7.80 0.49
CA LEU A 35 32.15 6.45 0.72
C LEU A 35 33.33 6.47 1.68
N VAL A 36 34.22 7.46 1.58
CA VAL A 36 35.34 7.63 2.52
C VAL A 36 34.83 7.94 3.93
N LYS A 37 33.78 8.78 4.06
CA LYS A 37 33.16 9.10 5.35
C LYS A 37 32.50 7.87 5.98
N ILE A 38 31.82 7.04 5.18
CA ILE A 38 31.22 5.77 5.62
C ILE A 38 32.30 4.77 6.03
N ALA A 39 33.37 4.62 5.25
CA ALA A 39 34.50 3.74 5.57
C ALA A 39 35.22 4.17 6.87
N ASN A 40 35.43 5.47 7.06
CA ASN A 40 36.06 6.02 8.26
C ASN A 40 35.21 5.85 9.54
N VAL A 41 33.90 5.62 9.42
CA VAL A 41 33.02 5.31 10.56
C VAL A 41 32.94 3.79 10.81
N LEU A 42 32.85 2.99 9.75
CA LEU A 42 32.67 1.53 9.86
C LEU A 42 33.97 0.81 10.27
N VAL A 43 35.12 1.21 9.76
CA VAL A 43 36.41 0.53 10.03
C VAL A 43 36.81 0.58 11.52
N PRO A 44 36.72 1.73 12.21
CA PRO A 44 37.00 1.78 13.66
C PRO A 44 35.97 1.02 14.49
N ALA A 45 34.69 1.05 14.11
CA ALA A 45 33.62 0.33 14.79
C ALA A 45 33.84 -1.20 14.71
N LEU A 46 34.20 -1.72 13.53
CA LEU A 46 34.55 -3.12 13.34
C LEU A 46 35.77 -3.54 14.17
N LYS A 47 36.81 -2.70 14.24
CA LYS A 47 37.99 -2.97 15.10
C LYS A 47 37.61 -3.02 16.59
N LYS A 48 36.72 -2.14 17.05
CA LYS A 48 36.26 -2.12 18.44
C LYS A 48 35.45 -3.37 18.81
N ILE A 49 34.58 -3.82 17.90
CA ILE A 49 33.80 -5.06 18.06
C ILE A 49 34.73 -6.28 18.07
N ALA A 50 35.68 -6.35 17.14
CA ALA A 50 36.66 -7.43 17.10
C ALA A 50 37.50 -7.49 18.40
N GLY A 51 37.97 -6.34 18.91
CA GLY A 51 38.68 -6.28 20.18
C GLY A 51 37.83 -6.72 21.38
N ALA A 52 36.55 -6.34 21.41
CA ALA A 52 35.62 -6.76 22.46
C ALA A 52 35.39 -8.28 22.45
N ILE A 53 35.23 -8.89 21.26
CA ILE A 53 35.07 -10.34 21.09
C ILE A 53 36.34 -11.09 21.55
N VAL A 54 37.53 -10.63 21.14
CA VAL A 54 38.80 -11.23 21.57
C VAL A 54 38.95 -11.18 23.10
N THR A 55 38.63 -10.04 23.71
CA THR A 55 38.71 -9.86 25.17
C THR A 55 37.71 -10.77 25.91
N ALA A 56 36.49 -10.91 25.38
CA ALA A 56 35.49 -11.82 25.94
C ALA A 56 35.91 -13.30 25.85
N LEU A 57 36.45 -13.72 24.70
CA LEU A 57 36.96 -15.08 24.50
C LEU A 57 38.12 -15.40 25.44
N VAL A 58 39.05 -14.46 25.66
CA VAL A 58 40.16 -14.63 26.61
C VAL A 58 39.66 -14.73 28.05
N LYS A 59 38.67 -13.92 28.45
CA LYS A 59 38.04 -14.03 29.78
C LYS A 59 37.37 -15.39 29.98
N ILE A 60 36.63 -15.88 28.98
CA ILE A 60 35.99 -17.19 29.02
C ILE A 60 37.04 -18.31 29.12
N ALA A 61 38.09 -18.26 28.32
CA ALA A 61 39.19 -19.23 28.37
C ALA A 61 39.89 -19.24 29.74
N ASN A 62 40.15 -18.07 30.32
CA ASN A 62 40.79 -17.93 31.63
C ASN A 62 39.91 -18.43 32.79
N VAL A 63 38.60 -18.53 32.63
CA VAL A 63 37.69 -19.12 33.63
C VAL A 63 37.56 -20.64 33.44
N ILE A 64 37.49 -21.11 32.19
CA ILE A 64 37.27 -22.52 31.86
C ILE A 64 38.53 -23.37 32.07
N ILE A 65 39.71 -22.88 31.67
CA ILE A 65 40.97 -23.64 31.77
C ILE A 65 41.32 -24.04 33.21
N PRO A 66 41.24 -23.14 34.23
CA PRO A 66 41.48 -23.53 35.62
C PRO A 66 40.43 -24.49 36.17
N ALA A 67 39.16 -24.30 35.79
CA ALA A 67 38.08 -25.19 36.21
C ALA A 67 38.30 -26.62 35.68
N LEU A 68 38.68 -26.76 34.39
CA LEU A 68 39.05 -28.05 33.79
C LEU A 68 40.28 -28.67 34.47
N LYS A 69 41.31 -27.88 34.79
CA LYS A 69 42.48 -28.37 35.54
C LYS A 69 42.12 -28.83 36.96
N LYS A 70 41.21 -28.13 37.64
CA LYS A 70 40.76 -28.48 39.00
C LYS A 70 39.93 -29.76 38.99
N ILE A 71 39.06 -29.95 37.99
CA ILE A 71 38.30 -31.18 37.78
C ILE A 71 39.26 -32.34 37.45
N ALA A 72 40.22 -32.15 36.53
CA ALA A 72 41.21 -33.16 36.20
C ALA A 72 42.07 -33.56 37.43
N GLY A 73 42.49 -32.59 38.24
CA GLY A 73 43.23 -32.82 39.48
C GLY A 73 42.41 -33.53 40.56
N ALA A 74 41.10 -33.26 40.65
CA ALA A 74 40.19 -33.94 41.58
C ALA A 74 39.86 -35.38 41.15
N VAL A 75 39.82 -35.64 39.84
CA VAL A 75 39.53 -36.98 39.28
C VAL A 75 40.75 -37.90 39.35
N LYS A 76 41.98 -37.36 39.27
CA LYS A 76 43.24 -38.13 39.31
C LYS A 76 43.38 -39.08 40.54
N PRO A 77 43.19 -38.64 41.80
CA PRO A 77 43.30 -39.53 42.95
C PRO A 77 42.14 -40.53 43.04
N TRP A 78 40.97 -40.21 42.49
CA TRP A 78 39.84 -41.13 42.40
C TRP A 78 40.12 -42.24 41.38
N LEU A 79 40.73 -41.89 40.25
CA LEU A 79 41.26 -42.85 39.27
C LEU A 79 42.32 -43.77 39.89
N GLU A 80 43.30 -43.22 40.60
CA GLU A 80 44.38 -44.00 41.25
C GLU A 80 43.84 -44.92 42.36
N LYS A 81 42.85 -44.45 43.16
CA LYS A 81 42.21 -45.24 44.20
C LYS A 81 41.29 -46.33 43.65
N CYS A 82 40.58 -46.08 42.55
CA CYS A 82 39.80 -47.09 41.82
C CYS A 82 40.70 -48.12 41.13
N VAL A 83 41.90 -47.73 40.68
CA VAL A 83 42.91 -48.64 40.14
C VAL A 83 43.44 -49.61 41.20
N HIS A 84 43.55 -49.18 42.46
CA HIS A 84 44.05 -50.02 43.56
C HIS A 84 42.97 -50.81 44.31
N ALA A 85 41.72 -50.30 44.39
CA ALA A 85 40.62 -50.97 45.11
C ALA A 85 39.94 -52.10 44.32
N VAL A 86 40.18 -52.20 43.01
CA VAL A 86 39.54 -53.18 42.13
C VAL A 86 40.60 -54.01 41.40
N THR A 87 41.16 -54.99 42.11
CA THR A 87 41.75 -56.17 41.46
C THR A 87 40.68 -57.26 41.46
N PRO A 88 40.36 -57.88 40.30
CA PRO A 88 41.31 -58.33 39.28
C PRO A 88 41.37 -57.42 38.04
N LYS A 89 42.59 -57.24 37.52
CA LYS A 89 43.02 -56.44 36.35
C LYS A 89 42.13 -56.49 35.09
N ARG A 90 41.22 -57.46 34.97
CA ARG A 90 40.30 -57.58 33.84
C ARG A 90 39.11 -56.62 33.89
N ILE A 91 38.62 -56.25 35.09
CA ILE A 91 37.41 -55.43 35.25
C ILE A 91 37.69 -53.94 35.01
N LEU A 92 38.89 -53.47 35.35
CA LEU A 92 39.33 -52.07 35.12
C LEU A 92 39.53 -51.75 33.64
N VAL A 93 40.16 -52.67 32.91
CA VAL A 93 40.37 -52.51 31.46
C VAL A 93 39.04 -52.51 30.73
N THR A 94 38.11 -53.40 31.09
CA THR A 94 36.78 -53.44 30.48
C THR A 94 35.94 -52.22 30.84
N ALA A 95 35.96 -51.75 32.10
CA ALA A 95 35.20 -50.55 32.51
C ALA A 95 35.72 -49.26 31.87
N SER A 96 37.05 -49.07 31.78
CA SER A 96 37.65 -47.91 31.11
C SER A 96 37.39 -47.93 29.59
N LEU A 97 37.42 -49.12 28.97
CA LEU A 97 37.10 -49.27 27.54
C LEU A 97 35.62 -48.95 27.28
N LEU A 98 34.71 -49.45 28.12
CA LEU A 98 33.28 -49.18 28.03
C LEU A 98 32.96 -47.69 28.22
N MET A 99 33.59 -47.03 29.19
CA MET A 99 33.44 -45.58 29.39
C MET A 99 33.99 -44.77 28.20
N GLY A 100 35.14 -45.19 27.65
CA GLY A 100 35.69 -44.59 26.42
C GLY A 100 34.73 -44.74 25.24
N ILE A 101 34.14 -45.92 25.05
CA ILE A 101 33.13 -46.18 24.01
C ILE A 101 31.86 -45.35 24.26
N LEU A 102 31.42 -45.21 25.51
CA LEU A 102 30.28 -44.38 25.89
C LEU A 102 30.53 -42.90 25.58
N CYS A 103 31.74 -42.40 25.88
CA CYS A 103 32.12 -41.02 25.57
C CYS A 103 32.23 -40.80 24.06
N VAL A 104 32.83 -41.73 23.32
CA VAL A 104 32.94 -41.65 21.85
C VAL A 104 31.54 -41.69 21.20
N THR A 105 30.64 -42.57 21.65
CA THR A 105 29.26 -42.63 21.16
C THR A 105 28.47 -41.38 21.53
N LEU A 106 28.65 -40.82 22.74
CA LEU A 106 28.03 -39.57 23.15
C LEU A 106 28.52 -38.38 22.31
N VAL A 107 29.84 -38.26 22.08
CA VAL A 107 30.44 -37.22 21.23
C VAL A 107 29.98 -37.37 19.79
N TYR A 108 29.93 -38.61 19.27
CA TYR A 108 29.39 -38.89 17.94
C TYR A 108 27.92 -38.47 17.82
N VAL A 109 27.08 -38.75 18.82
CA VAL A 109 25.68 -38.32 18.87
C VAL A 109 25.56 -36.80 18.90
N LEU A 110 26.44 -36.09 19.64
CA LEU A 110 26.42 -34.63 19.71
C LEU A 110 26.88 -33.96 18.40
N LEU A 111 27.85 -34.55 17.69
CA LEU A 111 28.38 -34.00 16.43
C LEU A 111 27.47 -34.26 15.22
N VAL A 112 26.69 -35.35 15.22
CA VAL A 112 25.82 -35.73 14.10
C VAL A 112 24.41 -35.12 14.21
N SER A 113 24.01 -34.64 15.38
CA SER A 113 22.67 -34.07 15.59
C SER A 113 22.54 -32.68 14.97
N GLU A 114 21.58 -32.50 14.05
CA GLU A 114 21.22 -31.16 13.54
C GLU A 114 20.60 -30.32 14.67
N ALA A 115 21.12 -29.11 14.88
CA ALA A 115 20.54 -28.15 15.81
C ALA A 115 19.21 -27.59 15.26
N PRO A 116 18.22 -27.30 16.13
CA PRO A 116 16.96 -26.69 15.70
C PRO A 116 17.21 -25.30 15.05
N PRO A 117 16.55 -24.97 13.93
CA PRO A 117 16.84 -23.77 13.14
C PRO A 117 16.17 -22.50 13.72
N LEU A 118 16.52 -22.15 14.97
CA LEU A 118 15.87 -21.06 15.73
C LEU A 118 15.89 -19.72 15.01
N THR A 119 17.00 -19.37 14.37
CA THR A 119 17.16 -18.09 13.64
C THR A 119 16.20 -17.97 12.45
N ALA A 120 15.90 -19.08 11.77
CA ALA A 120 14.97 -19.10 10.65
C ALA A 120 13.51 -18.91 11.12
N PHE A 121 13.16 -19.51 12.26
CA PHE A 121 11.86 -19.33 12.90
C PHE A 121 11.66 -17.89 13.42
N GLU A 122 12.68 -17.31 14.06
CA GLU A 122 12.64 -15.90 14.48
C GLU A 122 12.46 -14.96 13.30
N LYS A 123 13.19 -15.18 12.20
CA LYS A 123 13.05 -14.38 10.99
C LYS A 123 11.65 -14.50 10.37
N ALA A 124 11.12 -15.72 10.27
CA ALA A 124 9.77 -15.96 9.74
C ALA A 124 8.68 -15.31 10.60
N ARG A 125 8.80 -15.42 11.93
CA ARG A 125 7.89 -14.76 12.88
C ARG A 125 7.91 -13.24 12.74
N HIS A 126 9.11 -12.66 12.62
CA HIS A 126 9.27 -11.22 12.42
C HIS A 126 8.64 -10.77 11.10
N ALA A 127 8.87 -11.52 10.01
CA ALA A 127 8.29 -11.22 8.69
C ALA A 127 6.74 -11.25 8.73
N ILE A 128 6.12 -12.23 9.38
CA ILE A 128 4.66 -12.27 9.56
C ILE A 128 4.18 -11.06 10.36
N SER A 129 4.89 -10.70 11.43
CA SER A 129 4.54 -9.50 12.23
C SER A 129 4.60 -8.24 11.38
N GLN A 130 5.63 -8.08 10.55
CA GLN A 130 5.76 -6.95 9.63
C GLN A 130 4.64 -6.91 8.59
N ALA A 131 4.27 -8.05 8.01
CA ALA A 131 3.15 -8.13 7.08
C ALA A 131 1.83 -7.70 7.74
N ARG A 132 1.59 -8.13 8.99
CA ARG A 132 0.41 -7.71 9.75
C ARG A 132 0.43 -6.23 10.10
N HIS A 133 1.60 -5.67 10.47
CA HIS A 133 1.76 -4.23 10.70
C HIS A 133 1.55 -3.41 9.42
N ALA A 134 1.90 -3.95 8.26
CA ALA A 134 1.60 -3.36 6.96
C ALA A 134 0.15 -3.59 6.51
N GLU A 135 -0.74 -4.08 7.40
CA GLU A 135 -2.16 -4.32 7.12
C GLU A 135 -2.41 -5.28 5.94
N ALA A 136 -1.51 -6.25 5.74
CA ALA A 136 -1.61 -7.20 4.63
C ALA A 136 -2.90 -8.05 4.66
N ALA A 137 -3.58 -8.16 5.81
CA ALA A 137 -4.88 -8.82 5.90
C ALA A 137 -5.96 -8.13 5.05
N ILE A 138 -5.85 -6.81 4.85
CA ILE A 138 -6.79 -6.02 4.03
C ILE A 138 -6.26 -5.92 2.60
N TYR A 139 -4.98 -5.59 2.44
CA TYR A 139 -4.43 -5.20 1.14
C TYR A 139 -3.76 -6.33 0.35
N ALA A 140 -3.41 -7.44 0.99
CA ALA A 140 -2.77 -8.62 0.37
C ALA A 140 -3.17 -9.94 1.09
N PRO A 141 -4.48 -10.23 1.24
CA PRO A 141 -4.97 -11.33 2.08
C PRO A 141 -4.43 -12.69 1.65
N ASP A 142 -4.41 -12.96 0.34
CA ASP A 142 -3.99 -14.25 -0.21
C ASP A 142 -2.54 -14.59 0.17
N LEU A 143 -1.63 -13.63 0.04
CA LEU A 143 -0.21 -13.81 0.36
C LEU A 143 0.01 -14.01 1.86
N LEU A 144 -0.73 -13.26 2.70
CA LEU A 144 -0.65 -13.41 4.15
C LEU A 144 -1.19 -14.79 4.58
N GLN A 145 -2.32 -15.22 4.02
CA GLN A 145 -2.93 -16.51 4.31
C GLN A 145 -1.99 -17.67 3.90
N GLU A 146 -1.35 -17.59 2.74
CA GLU A 146 -0.36 -18.58 2.33
C GLU A 146 0.88 -18.61 3.23
N ALA A 147 1.31 -17.44 3.74
CA ALA A 147 2.41 -17.33 4.68
C ALA A 147 2.05 -18.00 6.01
N GLU A 148 0.87 -17.73 6.55
CA GLU A 148 0.36 -18.32 7.79
C GLU A 148 0.19 -19.83 7.68
N LEU A 149 -0.36 -20.33 6.55
CA LEU A 149 -0.43 -21.76 6.28
C LEU A 149 0.96 -22.42 6.21
N SER A 150 1.93 -21.73 5.61
CA SER A 150 3.32 -22.22 5.53
C SER A 150 4.00 -22.21 6.91
N TRP A 151 3.64 -21.27 7.77
CA TRP A 151 4.11 -21.16 9.15
C TRP A 151 3.57 -22.29 10.01
N GLU A 152 2.28 -22.60 9.93
CA GLU A 152 1.68 -23.75 10.60
C GLU A 152 2.38 -25.05 10.21
N ARG A 153 2.62 -25.26 8.90
CA ARG A 153 3.39 -26.41 8.42
C ARG A 153 4.80 -26.45 8.99
N ALA A 154 5.46 -25.30 9.15
CA ALA A 154 6.79 -25.23 9.75
C ALA A 154 6.76 -25.65 11.23
N LEU A 155 5.76 -25.18 12.00
CA LEU A 155 5.57 -25.53 13.40
C LEU A 155 5.26 -27.01 13.58
N THR A 156 4.33 -27.57 12.80
CA THR A 156 3.98 -28.99 12.86
C THR A 156 5.18 -29.88 12.53
N ASN A 157 5.94 -29.54 11.49
CA ASN A 157 7.16 -30.27 11.15
C ASN A 157 8.21 -30.17 12.26
N TRP A 158 8.35 -29.00 12.88
CA TRP A 158 9.28 -28.81 13.99
C TRP A 158 8.88 -29.63 15.22
N GLU A 159 7.59 -29.66 15.57
CA GLU A 159 7.06 -30.45 16.68
C GLU A 159 7.30 -31.94 16.47
N GLN A 160 6.93 -32.47 15.28
CA GLN A 160 7.14 -33.87 14.93
C GLN A 160 8.62 -34.28 14.99
N GLU A 161 9.52 -33.45 14.48
CA GLU A 161 10.96 -33.71 14.53
C GLU A 161 11.55 -33.55 15.94
N SER A 162 10.95 -32.72 16.78
CA SER A 162 11.40 -32.52 18.17
C SER A 162 11.07 -33.73 19.06
N GLN A 163 10.00 -34.47 18.77
CA GLN A 163 9.62 -35.69 19.48
C GLN A 163 10.55 -36.88 19.16
N LYS A 164 11.27 -36.85 18.04
CA LYS A 164 12.20 -37.92 17.64
C LYS A 164 13.47 -37.92 18.50
N TRP A 165 14.14 -39.08 18.54
CA TRP A 165 15.46 -39.20 19.16
C TRP A 165 16.48 -38.36 18.39
N ARG A 166 17.41 -37.68 19.08
CA ARG A 166 18.39 -36.74 18.52
C ARG A 166 19.05 -37.11 17.18
N HIS A 167 19.40 -38.38 16.95
CA HIS A 167 20.06 -38.84 15.72
C HIS A 167 19.11 -39.05 14.52
N GLN A 168 17.80 -39.13 14.75
CA GLN A 168 16.77 -39.28 13.71
C GLN A 168 16.14 -37.94 13.30
N ARG A 169 16.45 -36.85 14.00
CA ARG A 169 15.89 -35.52 13.75
C ARG A 169 16.41 -34.95 12.45
N ARG A 170 15.50 -34.46 11.61
CA ARG A 170 15.82 -33.79 10.34
C ARG A 170 14.97 -32.53 10.21
N PHE A 171 15.55 -31.37 10.52
CA PHE A 171 14.81 -30.11 10.50
C PHE A 171 14.69 -29.48 9.11
N ARG A 172 15.22 -30.11 8.06
CA ARG A 172 15.21 -29.59 6.69
C ARG A 172 13.81 -29.18 6.19
N ALA A 173 12.79 -29.99 6.45
CA ALA A 173 11.41 -29.67 6.04
C ALA A 173 10.85 -28.44 6.77
N ALA A 174 11.12 -28.32 8.07
CA ALA A 174 10.77 -27.15 8.86
C ALA A 174 11.51 -25.90 8.36
N THR A 175 12.82 -26.00 8.10
CA THR A 175 13.62 -24.89 7.54
C THR A 175 13.09 -24.42 6.18
N ILE A 176 12.78 -25.34 5.26
CA ILE A 176 12.21 -24.98 3.95
C ILE A 176 10.87 -24.25 4.12
N ALA A 177 10.01 -24.72 5.01
CA ALA A 177 8.74 -24.07 5.30
C ALA A 177 8.92 -22.66 5.91
N THR A 178 9.90 -22.44 6.80
CA THR A 178 10.21 -21.10 7.34
C THR A 178 10.75 -20.15 6.27
N ILE A 179 11.57 -20.62 5.33
CA ILE A 179 12.05 -19.82 4.19
C ILE A 179 10.87 -19.40 3.31
N LYS A 180 9.96 -20.35 3.02
CA LYS A 180 8.74 -20.06 2.26
C LYS A 180 7.87 -19.02 2.97
N THR A 181 7.65 -19.21 4.27
CA THR A 181 6.91 -18.28 5.14
C THR A 181 7.50 -16.87 5.08
N THR A 182 8.82 -16.75 5.27
CA THR A 182 9.52 -15.47 5.25
C THR A 182 9.31 -14.77 3.90
N ARG A 183 9.52 -15.48 2.78
CA ARG A 183 9.35 -14.90 1.44
C ARG A 183 7.92 -14.42 1.20
N LEU A 184 6.93 -15.25 1.52
CA LEU A 184 5.53 -14.89 1.34
C LEU A 184 5.12 -13.71 2.22
N ALA A 185 5.56 -13.68 3.48
CA ALA A 185 5.29 -12.57 4.39
C ALA A 185 5.97 -11.26 3.96
N ASP A 186 7.24 -11.31 3.54
CA ASP A 186 7.95 -10.15 3.00
C ASP A 186 7.24 -9.62 1.73
N SER A 187 6.81 -10.52 0.84
CA SER A 187 6.02 -10.16 -0.33
C SER A 187 4.66 -9.57 0.04
N ALA A 188 3.96 -10.16 1.00
CA ALA A 188 2.68 -9.65 1.50
C ALA A 188 2.81 -8.24 2.05
N ALA A 189 3.85 -7.96 2.85
CA ALA A 189 4.15 -6.63 3.36
C ALA A 189 4.42 -5.63 2.23
N ALA A 190 5.27 -5.99 1.26
CA ALA A 190 5.61 -5.11 0.14
C ALA A 190 4.39 -4.81 -0.75
N VAL A 191 3.60 -5.82 -1.09
CA VAL A 191 2.38 -5.65 -1.90
C VAL A 191 1.35 -4.83 -1.15
N ALA A 192 1.16 -5.08 0.16
CA ALA A 192 0.22 -4.33 0.97
C ALA A 192 0.55 -2.83 1.01
N MET A 193 1.82 -2.48 1.20
CA MET A 193 2.25 -1.07 1.17
C MET A 193 1.97 -0.42 -0.17
N VAL A 194 2.38 -1.05 -1.27
CA VAL A 194 2.18 -0.50 -2.63
C VAL A 194 0.70 -0.36 -2.96
N HIS A 195 -0.12 -1.34 -2.55
CA HIS A 195 -1.55 -1.30 -2.78
C HIS A 195 -2.23 -0.21 -1.94
N LYS A 196 -1.83 -0.05 -0.66
CA LYS A 196 -2.29 1.03 0.22
C LYS A 196 -1.96 2.40 -0.39
N ASP A 197 -0.71 2.62 -0.81
CA ASP A 197 -0.27 3.87 -1.45
C ASP A 197 -1.05 4.16 -2.75
N SER A 198 -1.28 3.13 -3.57
CA SER A 198 -2.04 3.25 -4.81
C SER A 198 -3.50 3.64 -4.55
N LEU A 199 -4.13 3.00 -3.55
CA LEU A 199 -5.51 3.31 -3.16
C LEU A 199 -5.62 4.70 -2.54
N GLN A 200 -4.62 5.14 -1.77
CA GLN A 200 -4.56 6.50 -1.24
C GLN A 200 -4.53 7.52 -2.38
N TRP A 201 -3.63 7.34 -3.36
CA TRP A 201 -3.56 8.25 -4.51
C TRP A 201 -4.85 8.25 -5.33
N LEU A 202 -5.42 7.07 -5.58
CA LEU A 202 -6.67 6.89 -6.31
C LEU A 202 -7.83 7.58 -5.59
N ALA A 203 -7.97 7.37 -4.28
CA ALA A 203 -9.01 7.99 -3.46
C ALA A 203 -8.87 9.52 -3.44
N ALA A 204 -7.68 10.06 -3.19
CA ALA A 204 -7.45 11.50 -3.16
C ALA A 204 -7.81 12.18 -4.50
N THR A 205 -7.36 11.56 -5.60
CA THR A 205 -7.65 12.06 -6.95
C THR A 205 -9.13 11.92 -7.31
N GLY A 206 -9.75 10.78 -7.00
CA GLY A 206 -11.17 10.53 -7.24
C GLY A 206 -12.07 11.48 -6.47
N ILE A 207 -11.78 11.67 -5.17
CA ILE A 207 -12.53 12.59 -4.31
C ILE A 207 -12.46 14.02 -4.86
N SER A 208 -11.25 14.51 -5.16
CA SER A 208 -11.07 15.88 -5.67
C SER A 208 -11.81 16.12 -7.00
N LEU A 209 -11.77 15.14 -7.92
CA LEU A 209 -12.47 15.23 -9.20
C LEU A 209 -14.00 15.27 -9.02
N VAL A 210 -14.54 14.39 -8.17
CA VAL A 210 -15.99 14.34 -7.91
C VAL A 210 -16.45 15.61 -7.20
N LYS A 211 -15.69 16.12 -6.24
CA LYS A 211 -16.00 17.41 -5.57
C LYS A 211 -16.05 18.56 -6.57
N ALA A 212 -15.07 18.67 -7.47
CA ALA A 212 -15.08 19.70 -8.50
C ALA A 212 -16.31 19.59 -9.41
N ARG A 213 -16.73 18.37 -9.75
CA ARG A 213 -17.94 18.12 -10.54
C ARG A 213 -19.22 18.50 -9.77
N ILE A 214 -19.31 18.17 -8.49
CA ILE A 214 -20.41 18.57 -7.61
C ILE A 214 -20.53 20.10 -7.56
N GLU A 215 -19.43 20.82 -7.33
CA GLU A 215 -19.48 22.29 -7.29
C GLU A 215 -19.93 22.90 -8.62
N THR A 216 -19.42 22.37 -9.72
CA THR A 216 -19.83 22.83 -11.06
C THR A 216 -21.33 22.61 -11.28
N LEU A 217 -21.85 21.43 -10.91
CA LEU A 217 -23.27 21.13 -11.06
C LEU A 217 -24.14 21.91 -10.08
N ARG A 218 -23.68 22.17 -8.85
CA ARG A 218 -24.43 22.92 -7.84
C ARG A 218 -24.75 24.33 -8.35
N THR A 219 -23.77 25.03 -8.90
CA THR A 219 -23.99 26.38 -9.49
C THR A 219 -24.97 26.36 -10.66
N GLN A 220 -24.93 25.31 -11.50
CA GLN A 220 -25.88 25.14 -12.59
C GLN A 220 -27.29 24.81 -12.07
N PHE A 221 -27.38 24.03 -11.00
CA PHE A 221 -28.63 23.56 -10.41
C PHE A 221 -29.33 24.58 -9.52
N GLU A 222 -28.63 25.58 -8.99
CA GLU A 222 -29.25 26.71 -8.29
C GLU A 222 -30.19 27.51 -9.19
N THR A 223 -29.89 27.59 -10.49
CA THR A 223 -30.67 28.36 -11.47
C THR A 223 -31.72 27.54 -12.21
N LEU A 224 -31.64 26.19 -12.14
CA LEU A 224 -32.53 25.29 -12.85
C LEU A 224 -33.65 24.76 -11.94
N PRO A 225 -34.93 24.83 -12.36
CA PRO A 225 -36.03 24.21 -11.64
C PRO A 225 -35.95 22.67 -11.75
N MET A 226 -35.24 22.05 -10.81
CA MET A 226 -35.04 20.61 -10.80
C MET A 226 -36.22 19.84 -10.23
N GLN A 227 -36.52 18.68 -10.82
CA GLN A 227 -37.45 17.69 -10.28
C GLN A 227 -37.00 17.19 -8.90
N SER A 228 -37.93 16.85 -8.02
CA SER A 228 -37.64 16.42 -6.64
C SER A 228 -36.73 15.19 -6.57
N GLN A 229 -36.96 14.19 -7.43
CA GLN A 229 -36.17 12.96 -7.49
C GLN A 229 -34.72 13.24 -7.89
N LEU A 230 -34.51 14.15 -8.83
CA LEU A 230 -33.19 14.55 -9.30
C LEU A 230 -32.37 15.22 -8.19
N ARG A 231 -33.02 16.11 -7.42
CA ARG A 231 -32.42 16.76 -6.26
C ARG A 231 -32.01 15.75 -5.19
N ILE A 232 -32.86 14.76 -4.91
CA ILE A 232 -32.55 13.68 -3.94
C ILE A 232 -31.32 12.89 -4.39
N ARG A 233 -31.23 12.48 -5.67
CA ARG A 233 -30.05 11.76 -6.17
C ARG A 233 -28.78 12.59 -6.09
N PHE A 234 -28.85 13.88 -6.43
CA PHE A 234 -27.72 14.78 -6.28
C PHE A 234 -27.26 14.89 -4.82
N MET A 235 -28.20 15.04 -3.87
CA MET A 235 -27.90 15.04 -2.44
C MET A 235 -27.29 13.72 -1.95
N MET A 236 -27.73 12.58 -2.49
CA MET A 236 -27.11 11.27 -2.19
C MET A 236 -25.66 11.22 -2.67
N GLY A 237 -25.37 11.81 -3.83
CA GLY A 237 -24.01 11.99 -4.32
C GLY A 237 -23.15 12.89 -3.40
N GLU A 238 -23.72 13.99 -2.91
CA GLU A 238 -23.06 14.88 -1.94
C GLU A 238 -22.80 14.19 -0.59
N LEU A 239 -23.74 13.40 -0.10
CA LEU A 239 -23.55 12.62 1.12
C LEU A 239 -22.45 11.58 0.94
N ALA A 240 -22.47 10.84 -0.18
CA ALA A 240 -21.47 9.81 -0.47
C ALA A 240 -20.05 10.38 -0.60
N ILE A 241 -19.88 11.60 -1.13
CA ILE A 241 -18.55 12.22 -1.18
C ILE A 241 -18.04 12.62 0.21
N ILE A 242 -18.93 13.10 1.10
CA ILE A 242 -18.57 13.39 2.49
C ILE A 242 -18.17 12.11 3.23
N GLU A 243 -18.92 11.03 3.05
CA GLU A 243 -18.57 9.72 3.61
C GLU A 243 -17.21 9.22 3.10
N SER A 244 -16.90 9.46 1.82
CA SER A 244 -15.60 9.14 1.22
C SER A 244 -14.46 9.94 1.87
N GLU A 245 -14.65 11.24 2.11
CA GLU A 245 -13.67 12.08 2.81
C GLU A 245 -13.43 11.61 4.24
N LEU A 246 -14.48 11.25 4.97
CA LEU A 246 -14.37 10.71 6.33
C LEU A 246 -13.64 9.36 6.35
N ALA A 247 -13.90 8.48 5.37
CA ALA A 247 -13.18 7.22 5.23
C ALA A 247 -11.69 7.46 4.91
N PHE A 248 -11.40 8.40 4.02
CA PHE A 248 -10.03 8.80 3.67
C PHE A 248 -9.26 9.34 4.89
N GLN A 249 -9.90 10.18 5.71
CA GLN A 249 -9.32 10.71 6.96
C GLN A 249 -9.00 9.60 7.99
N ARG A 250 -9.74 8.49 7.95
CA ARG A 250 -9.51 7.31 8.79
C ARG A 250 -8.50 6.33 8.21
N GLU A 251 -7.85 6.68 7.09
CA GLU A 251 -6.97 5.82 6.30
C GLU A 251 -7.64 4.55 5.72
N ASP A 252 -8.98 4.48 5.75
CA ASP A 252 -9.74 3.40 5.12
C ASP A 252 -9.91 3.70 3.63
N PHE A 253 -8.82 3.52 2.88
CA PHE A 253 -8.79 3.85 1.46
C PHE A 253 -9.70 2.93 0.63
N VAL A 254 -9.97 1.71 1.08
CA VAL A 254 -10.89 0.79 0.38
C VAL A 254 -12.30 1.35 0.41
N GLN A 255 -12.79 1.76 1.60
CA GLN A 255 -14.09 2.42 1.72
C GLN A 255 -14.10 3.79 1.02
N ALA A 256 -13.03 4.58 1.13
CA ALA A 256 -12.96 5.86 0.46
C ALA A 256 -13.15 5.71 -1.06
N VAL A 257 -12.48 4.73 -1.68
CA VAL A 257 -12.61 4.43 -3.11
C VAL A 257 -14.04 4.06 -3.48
N ALA A 258 -14.64 3.11 -2.75
CA ALA A 258 -16.00 2.67 -3.02
C ALA A 258 -17.01 3.83 -2.91
N ARG A 259 -16.85 4.70 -1.90
CA ARG A 259 -17.77 5.82 -1.65
C ARG A 259 -17.66 6.93 -2.69
N TYR A 260 -16.46 7.33 -3.12
CA TYR A 260 -16.37 8.35 -4.18
C TYR A 260 -16.87 7.81 -5.53
N GLN A 261 -16.69 6.52 -5.81
CA GLN A 261 -17.22 5.91 -7.03
C GLN A 261 -18.76 5.95 -7.04
N HIS A 262 -19.39 5.63 -5.90
CA HIS A 262 -20.83 5.74 -5.75
C HIS A 262 -21.32 7.20 -5.87
N ALA A 263 -20.56 8.15 -5.31
CA ALA A 263 -20.83 9.57 -5.49
C ALA A 263 -20.73 9.98 -6.97
N ALA A 264 -19.70 9.52 -7.69
CA ALA A 264 -19.50 9.80 -9.11
C ALA A 264 -20.67 9.28 -9.97
N GLU A 265 -21.21 8.12 -9.63
CA GLU A 265 -22.37 7.53 -10.30
C GLU A 265 -23.64 8.38 -10.10
N HIS A 266 -23.98 8.73 -8.85
CA HIS A 266 -25.17 9.55 -8.55
C HIS A 266 -25.08 10.94 -9.17
N VAL A 267 -23.92 11.60 -9.02
CA VAL A 267 -23.68 12.94 -9.54
C VAL A 267 -23.65 12.92 -11.08
N GLY A 268 -23.06 11.89 -11.67
CA GLY A 268 -23.03 11.70 -13.12
C GLY A 268 -24.43 11.51 -13.69
N SER A 269 -25.20 10.56 -13.15
CA SER A 269 -26.57 10.28 -13.56
C SER A 269 -27.49 11.49 -13.39
N ALA A 270 -27.36 12.22 -12.27
CA ALA A 270 -28.13 13.44 -12.04
C ALA A 270 -27.76 14.54 -13.05
N GLY A 271 -26.47 14.73 -13.34
CA GLY A 271 -26.02 15.66 -14.37
C GLY A 271 -26.59 15.34 -15.74
N ASP A 272 -26.53 14.07 -16.15
CA ASP A 272 -27.00 13.62 -17.46
C ASP A 272 -28.52 13.77 -17.60
N GLU A 273 -29.29 13.45 -16.56
CA GLU A 273 -30.75 13.60 -16.54
C GLU A 273 -31.18 15.07 -16.56
N ALA A 274 -30.47 15.94 -15.83
CA ALA A 274 -30.67 17.38 -15.87
C ALA A 274 -30.44 17.93 -17.27
N MET A 275 -29.30 17.57 -17.89
CA MET A 275 -28.96 17.99 -19.25
C MET A 275 -29.93 17.48 -20.29
N LYS A 276 -30.41 16.23 -20.14
CA LYS A 276 -31.44 15.66 -21.02
C LYS A 276 -32.74 16.45 -20.93
N THR A 277 -33.17 16.80 -19.73
CA THR A 277 -34.40 17.59 -19.50
C THR A 277 -34.26 19.00 -20.08
N LEU A 278 -33.10 19.63 -19.88
CA LEU A 278 -32.81 20.95 -20.44
C LEU A 278 -32.76 20.92 -21.97
N HIS A 279 -32.08 19.95 -22.57
CA HIS A 279 -32.02 19.82 -24.03
C HIS A 279 -33.43 19.59 -24.60
N ALA A 280 -34.22 18.68 -24.02
CA ALA A 280 -35.58 18.43 -24.45
C ALA A 280 -36.44 19.71 -24.39
N TYR A 281 -36.29 20.51 -23.33
CA TYR A 281 -36.97 21.80 -23.20
C TYR A 281 -36.51 22.81 -24.26
N LEU A 282 -35.19 23.02 -24.42
CA LEU A 282 -34.66 24.00 -25.37
C LEU A 282 -34.88 23.60 -26.84
N GLY A 283 -35.11 22.31 -27.13
CA GLY A 283 -35.45 21.83 -28.47
C GLY A 283 -36.74 22.44 -29.04
N ASP A 284 -37.67 22.86 -28.18
CA ASP A 284 -38.92 23.50 -28.59
C ASP A 284 -38.79 25.02 -28.84
N ILE A 285 -37.61 25.63 -28.64
CA ILE A 285 -37.38 27.08 -28.84
C ILE A 285 -37.90 27.59 -30.19
N PRO A 286 -37.57 26.97 -31.34
CA PRO A 286 -38.02 27.49 -32.63
C PRO A 286 -39.56 27.53 -32.75
N LYS A 287 -40.22 26.53 -32.15
CA LYS A 287 -41.68 26.44 -32.12
C LYS A 287 -42.29 27.53 -31.24
N TRP A 288 -41.71 27.78 -30.06
CA TRP A 288 -42.19 28.85 -29.16
C TRP A 288 -41.95 30.24 -29.73
N GLN A 289 -40.81 30.45 -30.41
CA GLN A 289 -40.55 31.72 -31.11
C GLN A 289 -41.59 31.97 -32.19
N LYS A 290 -41.94 30.94 -32.98
CA LYS A 290 -43.01 31.03 -33.97
C LYS A 290 -44.35 31.39 -33.33
N TRP A 291 -44.75 30.68 -32.26
CA TRP A 291 -45.99 30.98 -31.54
C TRP A 291 -46.03 32.39 -30.95
N ALA A 292 -44.91 32.88 -30.42
CA ALA A 292 -44.82 34.24 -29.89
C ALA A 292 -45.05 35.28 -31.00
N THR A 293 -44.38 35.13 -32.15
CA THR A 293 -44.56 36.01 -33.31
C THR A 293 -45.99 35.97 -33.81
N GLU A 294 -46.57 34.78 -34.00
CA GLU A 294 -47.96 34.61 -34.45
C GLU A 294 -48.97 35.26 -33.48
N THR A 295 -48.71 35.18 -32.18
CA THR A 295 -49.58 35.78 -31.15
C THR A 295 -49.48 37.31 -31.15
N ILE A 296 -48.29 37.87 -31.35
CA ILE A 296 -48.08 39.32 -31.47
C ILE A 296 -48.74 39.85 -32.76
N ASP A 297 -48.60 39.13 -33.88
CA ASP A 297 -49.24 39.47 -35.15
C ASP A 297 -50.77 39.42 -35.05
N TRP A 298 -51.32 38.44 -34.32
CA TRP A 298 -52.74 38.37 -34.00
C TRP A 298 -53.19 39.58 -33.17
N SER A 299 -52.44 39.96 -32.12
CA SER A 299 -52.75 41.18 -31.34
C SER A 299 -52.81 42.43 -32.22
N LYS A 300 -51.90 42.55 -33.19
CA LYS A 300 -51.85 43.66 -34.15
C LYS A 300 -53.08 43.70 -35.05
N GLN A 301 -53.47 42.56 -35.61
CA GLN A 301 -54.59 42.46 -36.54
C GLN A 301 -55.94 42.71 -35.86
N GLN A 302 -56.10 42.25 -34.61
CA GLN A 302 -57.37 42.29 -33.87
C GLN A 302 -57.47 43.53 -32.98
N GLN A 303 -56.40 44.33 -32.87
CA GLN A 303 -56.31 45.49 -31.97
C GLN A 303 -56.55 45.12 -30.49
N ASP A 304 -56.19 43.90 -30.10
CA ASP A 304 -56.42 43.33 -28.77
C ASP A 304 -55.09 43.10 -28.02
N VAL A 305 -55.18 42.59 -26.79
CA VAL A 305 -54.05 42.34 -25.88
C VAL A 305 -53.49 40.93 -26.07
N ALA A 306 -52.16 40.81 -26.12
CA ALA A 306 -51.44 39.55 -26.06
C ALA A 306 -50.48 39.52 -24.86
N ILE A 307 -50.36 38.36 -24.23
CA ILE A 307 -49.44 38.14 -23.11
C ILE A 307 -48.42 37.08 -23.53
N ILE A 308 -47.14 37.45 -23.53
CA ILE A 308 -46.02 36.57 -23.82
C ILE A 308 -45.23 36.36 -22.55
N VAL A 309 -45.02 35.10 -22.18
CA VAL A 309 -44.28 34.70 -20.98
C VAL A 309 -42.92 34.14 -21.38
N ASP A 310 -41.86 34.89 -21.09
CA ASP A 310 -40.48 34.43 -21.20
C ASP A 310 -40.07 33.76 -19.89
N LYS A 311 -40.13 32.42 -19.91
CA LYS A 311 -39.83 31.62 -18.73
C LYS A 311 -38.34 31.59 -18.38
N ILE A 312 -37.44 31.79 -19.35
CA ILE A 312 -35.99 31.76 -19.12
C ILE A 312 -35.56 33.08 -18.48
N ALA A 313 -36.10 34.21 -18.97
CA ALA A 313 -35.83 35.53 -18.40
C ALA A 313 -36.66 35.82 -17.13
N ALA A 314 -37.61 34.94 -16.78
CA ALA A 314 -38.61 35.17 -15.73
C ALA A 314 -39.33 36.52 -15.90
N ARG A 315 -39.80 36.79 -17.13
CA ARG A 315 -40.46 38.04 -17.52
C ARG A 315 -41.79 37.77 -18.22
N SER A 316 -42.77 38.61 -17.95
CA SER A 316 -44.02 38.66 -18.71
C SER A 316 -44.08 39.97 -19.49
N LYS A 317 -44.40 39.87 -20.78
CA LYS A 317 -44.50 40.97 -21.73
C LYS A 317 -45.93 41.10 -22.21
N ILE A 318 -46.53 42.27 -22.04
CA ILE A 318 -47.89 42.58 -22.47
C ILE A 318 -47.81 43.43 -23.73
N TYR A 319 -48.43 42.95 -24.80
CA TYR A 319 -48.57 43.63 -26.07
C TYR A 319 -50.02 44.11 -26.24
N LYS A 320 -50.22 45.29 -26.85
CA LYS A 320 -51.52 45.80 -27.26
C LYS A 320 -51.42 46.30 -28.69
N ALA A 321 -52.31 45.83 -29.56
CA ALA A 321 -52.24 46.14 -30.99
C ALA A 321 -50.86 45.85 -31.62
N GLY A 322 -50.17 44.81 -31.12
CA GLY A 322 -48.83 44.41 -31.57
C GLY A 322 -47.67 45.22 -30.99
N GLU A 323 -47.91 46.26 -30.20
CA GLU A 323 -46.85 47.05 -29.55
C GLU A 323 -46.64 46.62 -28.10
N LEU A 324 -45.38 46.54 -27.66
CA LEU A 324 -45.04 46.21 -26.28
C LEU A 324 -45.43 47.38 -25.37
N VAL A 325 -46.35 47.14 -24.44
CA VAL A 325 -46.86 48.17 -23.52
C VAL A 325 -46.15 48.11 -22.18
N VAL A 326 -45.99 46.91 -21.63
CA VAL A 326 -45.45 46.70 -20.28
C VAL A 326 -44.65 45.40 -20.23
N GLU A 327 -43.56 45.42 -19.47
CA GLU A 327 -42.78 44.24 -19.10
C GLU A 327 -42.52 44.24 -17.58
N PHE A 328 -42.75 43.11 -16.92
CA PHE A 328 -42.48 42.96 -15.48
C PHE A 328 -41.88 41.58 -15.16
N PRO A 329 -41.07 41.48 -14.09
CA PRO A 329 -40.58 40.20 -13.60
C PRO A 329 -41.74 39.34 -13.09
N ILE A 330 -41.63 38.03 -13.28
CA ILE A 330 -42.58 37.04 -12.78
C ILE A 330 -41.86 35.97 -11.98
N GLU A 331 -42.55 35.39 -11.02
CA GLU A 331 -42.07 34.21 -10.30
C GLU A 331 -42.63 32.95 -10.94
N LEU A 332 -41.75 31.98 -11.19
CA LEU A 332 -42.12 30.67 -11.72
C LEU A 332 -42.01 29.62 -10.62
N GLY A 333 -42.99 28.73 -10.53
CA GLY A 333 -42.94 27.63 -9.57
C GLY A 333 -41.78 26.65 -9.82
N PRO A 334 -41.40 25.82 -8.83
CA PRO A 334 -40.19 24.98 -8.83
C PRO A 334 -40.13 23.87 -9.90
N TYR A 335 -41.13 23.76 -10.78
CA TYR A 335 -41.22 22.75 -11.84
C TYR A 335 -41.74 23.35 -13.15
N TRP A 336 -41.27 24.55 -13.51
CA TRP A 336 -41.71 25.21 -14.74
C TRP A 336 -41.10 24.59 -16.01
N VAL A 337 -39.98 23.85 -15.88
CA VAL A 337 -39.35 23.04 -16.94
C VAL A 337 -39.78 21.58 -16.82
N GLY A 338 -40.14 20.97 -17.95
CA GLY A 338 -40.51 19.55 -18.06
C GLY A 338 -41.99 19.31 -18.34
N HIS A 339 -42.33 18.05 -18.63
CA HIS A 339 -43.72 17.66 -18.87
C HIS A 339 -44.56 17.76 -17.60
N LYS A 340 -45.58 18.61 -17.64
CA LYS A 340 -46.67 18.62 -16.66
C LYS A 340 -47.63 17.50 -17.07
N LYS A 341 -47.71 16.45 -16.25
CA LYS A 341 -48.73 15.41 -16.40
C LYS A 341 -50.06 15.89 -15.86
#